data_AF-A0A2D4T7R8-F1
#
_entry.id   AF-A0A2D4T7R8-F1
#
_cell.length_a   1.000
_cell.length_b   1.000
_cell.length_c   1.000
_cell.angle_alpha   90.00
_cell.angle_beta   90.00
_cell.angle_gamma   90.00
#
_symmetry.space_group_name_H-M   'P 1'
#
loop_
_entity.id
_entity.type
_entity.pdbx_description
1 polymer ?
#
loop_
_entity_poly.entity_id
_entity_poly.type
_entity_poly.pdbx_seq_one_letter_code
_entity_poly.pdbx_strand_id
1 'polypeptide(L)'
;MKIIMRAGVTARDRDKALKWIKRCLREITLKHYELPADYAAARADIIVTLKRSGHRSSACAKGITIDLTPLQRGASSLLEYPAFAKDPVIGSRQPLTPELVLAGTIAHEVSHFVQYRYGPDTRWLSQTYRKPHGEGFQDIYRILRARVVNPHFC
;
A
#
# COMPACT_ATOMS: atom_id res chain seq x y z
N MET A 1 -12.31 -7.19 6.86
CA MET A 1 -12.00 -6.08 5.94
C MET A 1 -13.29 -5.44 5.55
N LYS A 2 -13.51 -4.21 6.01
CA LYS A 2 -14.68 -3.42 5.64
C LYS A 2 -14.36 -2.70 4.34
N ILE A 3 -15.21 -2.86 3.33
CA ILE A 3 -15.00 -2.29 1.99
C ILE A 3 -16.08 -1.25 1.74
N ILE A 4 -15.67 -0.04 1.37
CA ILE A 4 -16.55 1.07 1.00
C ILE A 4 -16.28 1.39 -0.47
N MET A 5 -17.29 1.24 -1.31
CA MET A 5 -17.21 1.60 -2.72
C MET A 5 -17.94 2.92 -2.95
N ARG A 6 -17.24 3.89 -3.55
CA ARG A 6 -17.88 5.10 -4.06
C ARG A 6 -18.41 4.84 -5.48
N ALA A 7 -19.28 5.75 -5.93
CA ALA A 7 -19.89 5.66 -7.26
C ALA A 7 -18.85 5.46 -8.37
N GLY A 8 -19.18 4.63 -9.35
CA GLY A 8 -18.34 4.35 -10.52
C GLY A 8 -17.28 3.26 -10.33
N VAL A 9 -17.04 2.73 -9.12
CA VAL A 9 -16.09 1.60 -8.95
C VAL A 9 -16.72 0.31 -9.46
N THR A 10 -16.06 -0.34 -10.44
CA THR A 10 -16.51 -1.62 -10.99
C THR A 10 -16.10 -2.79 -10.08
N ALA A 11 -16.81 -3.93 -10.17
CA ALA A 11 -16.42 -5.15 -9.46
C ALA A 11 -15.02 -5.64 -9.88
N ARG A 12 -14.69 -5.54 -11.17
CA ARG A 12 -13.38 -5.93 -11.71
C ARG A 12 -12.23 -5.13 -11.09
N ASP A 13 -12.37 -3.81 -11.03
CA ASP A 13 -11.32 -2.94 -10.48
C ASP A 13 -11.21 -3.11 -8.96
N ARG A 14 -12.36 -3.27 -8.29
CA ARG A 14 -12.41 -3.65 -6.86
C ARG A 14 -11.61 -4.92 -6.64
N ASP A 15 -11.85 -5.98 -7.40
CA ASP A 15 -11.22 -7.28 -7.17
C ASP A 15 -9.71 -7.23 -7.41
N LYS A 16 -9.25 -6.46 -8.41
CA LYS A 16 -7.83 -6.18 -8.61
C LYS A 16 -7.21 -5.46 -7.41
N ALA A 17 -7.85 -4.39 -6.92
CA ALA A 17 -7.35 -3.66 -5.76
C ALA A 17 -7.28 -4.56 -4.51
N LEU A 18 -8.36 -5.31 -4.24
CA LEU A 18 -8.44 -6.22 -3.09
C LEU A 18 -7.42 -7.35 -3.17
N LYS A 19 -7.12 -7.87 -4.36
CA LYS A 19 -6.05 -8.86 -4.57
C LYS A 19 -4.71 -8.31 -4.07
N TRP A 20 -4.32 -7.10 -4.46
CA TRP A 20 -3.06 -6.51 -4.06
C TRP A 20 -3.01 -6.13 -2.58
N ILE A 21 -4.10 -5.58 -2.02
CA ILE A 21 -4.20 -5.29 -0.58
C ILE A 21 -4.02 -6.57 0.24
N LYS A 22 -4.71 -7.65 -0.14
CA LYS A 22 -4.61 -8.95 0.55
C LYS A 22 -3.18 -9.51 0.48
N ARG A 23 -2.49 -9.36 -0.65
CA ARG A 23 -1.08 -9.78 -0.79
C ARG A 23 -0.16 -8.98 0.12
N CYS A 24 -0.30 -7.66 0.16
CA CYS A 24 0.51 -6.80 1.01
C CYS A 24 0.32 -7.13 2.50
N LEU A 25 -0.94 -7.22 2.95
CA LEU A 25 -1.24 -7.58 4.35
C LEU A 25 -0.71 -8.96 4.71
N ARG A 26 -0.82 -9.95 3.81
CA ARG A 26 -0.31 -11.30 4.06
C ARG A 26 1.20 -11.32 4.24
N GLU A 27 1.93 -10.57 3.42
CA GLU A 27 3.39 -10.50 3.52
C GLU A 27 3.83 -9.81 4.82
N ILE A 28 3.34 -8.60 5.08
CA ILE A 28 3.84 -7.79 6.20
C ILE A 28 3.45 -8.34 7.59
N THR A 29 2.43 -9.20 7.64
CA THR A 29 2.00 -9.88 8.89
C THR A 29 2.69 -11.22 9.12
N LEU A 30 3.68 -11.58 8.30
CA LEU A 30 4.53 -12.74 8.60
C LEU A 30 5.26 -12.53 9.93
N LYS A 31 5.34 -13.60 10.74
CA LYS A 31 5.80 -13.54 12.14
C LYS A 31 7.18 -12.90 12.30
N HIS A 32 8.08 -13.09 11.35
CA HIS A 32 9.45 -12.56 11.41
C HIS A 32 9.54 -11.04 11.23
N TYR A 33 8.47 -10.38 10.79
CA TYR A 33 8.38 -8.91 10.78
C TYR A 33 7.83 -8.33 12.10
N GLU A 34 7.49 -9.18 13.08
CA GLU A 34 7.18 -8.78 14.47
C GLU A 34 5.98 -7.82 14.62
N LEU A 35 5.07 -7.74 13.64
CA LEU A 35 3.85 -6.95 13.81
C LEU A 35 2.96 -7.57 14.91
N PRO A 36 2.26 -6.75 15.72
CA PRO A 36 1.34 -7.18 16.78
C PRO A 36 -0.01 -7.71 16.23
N ALA A 37 -0.08 -8.06 14.95
CA ALA A 37 -1.28 -8.54 14.28
C ALA A 37 -0.94 -9.58 13.23
N ASP A 38 -1.69 -10.68 13.22
CA ASP A 38 -1.65 -11.64 12.11
C ASP A 38 -2.48 -11.14 10.91
N TYR A 39 -2.47 -11.93 9.83
CA TYR A 39 -3.22 -11.60 8.63
C TYR A 39 -4.73 -11.45 8.87
N ALA A 40 -5.33 -12.27 9.74
CA ALA A 40 -6.77 -12.22 10.01
C ALA A 40 -7.15 -10.95 10.76
N ALA A 41 -6.38 -10.59 11.80
CA ALA A 41 -6.51 -9.38 12.57
C ALA A 41 -6.28 -8.13 11.70
N ALA A 42 -5.19 -8.07 10.93
CA ALA A 42 -4.92 -6.93 10.05
C ALA A 42 -6.00 -6.75 8.97
N ARG A 43 -6.52 -7.88 8.45
CA ARG A 43 -7.66 -7.86 7.53
C ARG A 43 -8.93 -7.37 8.22
N ALA A 44 -9.15 -7.66 9.49
CA ALA A 44 -10.32 -7.18 10.24
C ALA A 44 -10.23 -5.67 10.53
N ASP A 45 -9.05 -5.19 10.92
CA ASP A 45 -8.77 -3.80 11.29
C ASP A 45 -8.90 -2.79 10.15
N ILE A 46 -8.52 -3.19 8.93
CA ILE A 46 -8.43 -2.26 7.81
C ILE A 46 -9.80 -1.94 7.18
N ILE A 47 -10.09 -0.65 7.06
CA ILE A 47 -11.15 -0.11 6.21
C ILE A 47 -10.55 0.25 4.85
N VAL A 48 -11.13 -0.28 3.76
CA VAL A 48 -10.70 0.01 2.39
C VAL A 48 -11.79 0.84 1.71
N THR A 49 -11.47 2.07 1.34
CA THR A 49 -12.33 2.91 0.51
C THR A 49 -11.80 2.94 -0.92
N LEU A 50 -12.64 2.57 -1.89
CA LEU A 50 -12.31 2.67 -3.30
C LEU A 50 -13.11 3.81 -3.93
N LYS A 51 -12.44 4.67 -4.70
CA LYS A 51 -13.05 5.82 -5.37
C LYS A 51 -12.51 6.00 -6.78
N ARG A 52 -13.17 6.87 -7.55
CA ARG A 52 -12.76 7.33 -8.88
C ARG A 52 -13.01 8.83 -9.02
N SER A 53 -12.44 9.61 -8.10
CA SER A 53 -12.60 11.07 -8.13
C SER A 53 -11.41 11.76 -8.82
N GLY A 54 -10.37 11.02 -9.21
CA GLY A 54 -9.14 11.61 -9.74
C GLY A 54 -8.32 12.35 -8.69
N HIS A 55 -8.58 12.06 -7.40
CA HIS A 55 -7.82 12.63 -6.29
C HIS A 55 -6.67 11.69 -5.91
N ARG A 56 -5.76 12.16 -5.07
CA ARG A 56 -4.72 11.30 -4.49
C ARG A 56 -5.35 10.21 -3.61
N SER A 57 -4.70 9.05 -3.60
CA SER A 57 -4.88 8.02 -2.58
C SER A 57 -4.38 8.54 -1.23
N SER A 58 -4.83 7.92 -0.14
CA SER A 58 -4.42 8.30 1.21
C SER A 58 -4.63 7.17 2.22
N ALA A 59 -4.00 7.28 3.38
CA ALA A 59 -4.09 6.29 4.44
C ALA A 59 -4.00 6.93 5.83
N CYS A 60 -4.52 6.21 6.82
CA CYS A 60 -4.38 6.51 8.24
C CYS A 60 -4.44 5.22 9.06
N ALA A 61 -4.37 5.30 10.39
CA ALA A 61 -4.43 4.14 11.27
C ALA A 61 -5.74 3.31 11.13
N LYS A 62 -6.82 3.87 10.58
CA LYS A 62 -8.10 3.15 10.40
C LYS A 62 -8.21 2.44 9.04
N GLY A 63 -7.38 2.79 8.07
CA GLY A 63 -7.55 2.25 6.73
C GLY A 63 -6.91 3.06 5.61
N ILE A 64 -7.27 2.67 4.39
CA ILE A 64 -6.72 3.22 3.14
C ILE A 64 -7.85 3.67 2.21
N THR A 65 -7.58 4.69 1.42
CA THR A 65 -8.41 5.16 0.32
C THR A 65 -7.62 5.07 -0.97
N ILE A 66 -8.10 4.29 -1.93
CA ILE A 66 -7.46 4.08 -3.24
C ILE A 66 -8.30 4.74 -4.32
N ASP A 67 -7.70 5.67 -5.05
CA ASP A 67 -8.29 6.20 -6.29
C ASP A 67 -7.90 5.32 -7.48
N LEU A 68 -8.91 4.82 -8.21
CA LEU A 68 -8.73 3.89 -9.32
C LEU A 68 -8.68 4.59 -10.69
N THR A 69 -8.76 5.93 -10.73
CA THR A 69 -8.64 6.69 -11.98
C THR A 69 -7.33 6.43 -12.72
N PRO A 70 -6.14 6.30 -12.07
CA PRO A 70 -4.90 5.96 -12.77
C PRO A 70 -4.94 4.59 -13.48
N LEU A 71 -5.57 3.57 -12.86
CA LEU A 71 -5.76 2.27 -13.47
C LEU A 71 -6.58 2.37 -14.76
N GLN A 72 -7.69 3.11 -14.72
CA GLN A 72 -8.58 3.28 -15.87
C GLN A 72 -7.94 4.09 -17.00
N ARG A 73 -7.18 5.14 -16.66
CA ARG A 73 -6.49 5.99 -17.63
C ARG A 73 -5.25 5.34 -18.25
N GLY A 74 -4.92 4.12 -17.85
CA GLY A 74 -3.76 3.42 -18.39
C GLY A 74 -2.43 4.00 -17.90
N ALA A 75 -2.37 4.51 -16.67
CA ALA A 75 -1.14 5.07 -16.11
C ALA A 75 0.01 4.04 -16.19
N SER A 76 1.18 4.49 -16.63
CA SER A 76 2.35 3.64 -16.86
C SER A 76 3.57 4.06 -16.05
N SER A 77 3.42 5.02 -15.14
CA SER A 77 4.48 5.51 -14.26
C SER A 77 4.04 5.44 -12.81
N LEU A 78 4.96 4.96 -11.96
CA LEU A 78 4.87 5.07 -10.51
C LEU A 78 5.89 6.12 -10.08
N LEU A 79 5.42 7.31 -9.70
CA LEU A 79 6.26 8.42 -9.30
C LEU A 79 6.20 8.58 -7.77
N GLU A 80 7.37 8.48 -7.15
CA GLU A 80 7.53 8.48 -5.70
C GLU A 80 8.05 9.82 -5.20
N TYR A 81 8.02 10.01 -3.88
CA TYR A 81 8.47 11.26 -3.26
C TYR A 81 9.98 11.44 -3.46
N PRO A 82 10.47 12.69 -3.64
CA PRO A 82 11.89 12.97 -3.86
C PRO A 82 12.84 12.32 -2.84
N ALA A 83 12.39 12.20 -1.59
CA ALA A 83 13.15 11.60 -0.49
C ALA A 83 13.58 10.14 -0.75
N PHE A 84 12.83 9.38 -1.55
CA PHE A 84 13.13 7.98 -1.85
C PHE A 84 12.90 7.60 -3.32
N ALA A 85 12.68 8.58 -4.20
CA ALA A 85 12.48 8.36 -5.62
C ALA A 85 13.66 7.65 -6.31
N LYS A 86 14.87 7.73 -5.74
CA LYS A 86 16.09 7.07 -6.22
C LYS A 86 16.43 5.78 -5.48
N ASP A 87 15.63 5.35 -4.51
CA ASP A 87 15.87 4.09 -3.80
C ASP A 87 15.78 2.91 -4.79
N PRO A 88 16.72 1.94 -4.73
CA PRO A 88 16.79 0.85 -5.71
C PRO A 88 15.57 -0.10 -5.66
N VAL A 89 14.82 -0.11 -4.56
CA VAL A 89 13.65 -0.98 -4.35
C VAL A 89 12.35 -0.19 -4.46
N ILE A 90 12.25 0.93 -3.74
CA ILE A 90 11.01 1.71 -3.61
C ILE A 90 10.97 2.95 -4.49
N GLY A 91 12.03 3.22 -5.26
CA GLY A 91 12.10 4.39 -6.13
C GLY A 91 11.04 4.41 -7.23
N SER A 92 10.96 5.56 -7.88
CA SER A 92 10.09 5.79 -9.04
C SER A 92 10.42 4.81 -10.15
N ARG A 93 9.42 4.34 -10.89
CA ARG A 93 9.62 3.36 -11.96
C ARG A 93 8.68 3.58 -13.14
N GLN A 94 9.25 3.44 -14.33
CA GLN A 94 8.57 3.51 -15.62
C GLN A 94 9.45 2.82 -16.69
N PRO A 95 8.86 2.21 -17.73
CA PRO A 95 7.43 1.98 -17.91
C PRO A 95 6.91 0.84 -17.02
N LEU A 96 5.63 0.91 -16.64
CA LEU A 96 4.90 -0.13 -15.92
C LEU A 96 3.52 -0.36 -16.56
N THR A 97 2.92 -1.52 -16.30
CA THR A 97 1.51 -1.73 -16.63
C THR A 97 0.61 -0.97 -15.63
N PRO A 98 -0.62 -0.59 -16.00
CA PRO A 98 -1.54 0.09 -15.09
C PRO A 98 -1.87 -0.71 -13.81
N GLU A 99 -1.87 -2.05 -13.89
CA GLU A 99 -2.05 -2.90 -12.71
C GLU A 99 -0.85 -2.82 -11.75
N LEU A 100 0.37 -2.67 -12.28
CA LEU A 100 1.58 -2.53 -11.46
C LEU A 100 1.70 -1.15 -10.83
N VAL A 101 1.24 -0.09 -11.52
CA VAL A 101 1.10 1.24 -10.92
C VAL A 101 0.08 1.21 -9.77
N LEU A 102 -1.05 0.54 -9.95
CA LEU A 102 -2.03 0.30 -8.88
C LEU A 102 -1.42 -0.48 -7.72
N ALA A 103 -0.66 -1.56 -8.01
CA ALA A 103 -0.02 -2.38 -7.00
C ALA A 103 0.99 -1.57 -6.16
N GLY A 104 1.82 -0.74 -6.79
CA GLY A 104 2.74 0.17 -6.12
C GLY A 104 2.01 1.18 -5.23
N THR A 105 0.96 1.80 -5.75
CA THR A 105 0.11 2.75 -5.00
C THR A 105 -0.52 2.07 -3.78
N ILE A 106 -1.03 0.85 -3.93
CA ILE A 106 -1.60 0.09 -2.82
C ILE A 106 -0.54 -0.24 -1.76
N ALA A 107 0.65 -0.68 -2.18
CA ALA A 107 1.74 -0.95 -1.25
C ALA A 107 2.15 0.32 -0.49
N HIS A 108 2.16 1.49 -1.14
CA HIS A 108 2.39 2.79 -0.49
C HIS A 108 1.35 3.05 0.62
N GLU A 109 0.06 2.97 0.29
CA GLU A 109 -0.99 3.27 1.27
C GLU A 109 -1.08 2.21 2.39
N VAL A 110 -0.86 0.93 2.08
CA VAL A 110 -0.80 -0.13 3.09
C VAL A 110 0.39 0.10 4.04
N SER A 111 1.51 0.62 3.54
CA SER A 111 2.66 0.95 4.39
C SER A 111 2.31 2.04 5.42
N HIS A 112 1.58 3.08 5.02
CA HIS A 112 1.06 4.07 5.95
C HIS A 112 0.04 3.49 6.94
N PHE A 113 -0.88 2.64 6.50
CA PHE A 113 -1.80 1.97 7.42
C PHE A 113 -1.05 1.18 8.48
N VAL A 114 -0.11 0.31 8.08
CA VAL A 114 0.71 -0.50 9.01
C VAL A 114 1.52 0.40 9.94
N GLN A 115 2.20 1.41 9.39
CA GLN A 115 2.98 2.39 10.13
C GLN A 115 2.16 3.02 11.26
N TYR A 116 0.98 3.56 10.96
CA TYR A 116 0.19 4.26 11.97
C TYR A 116 -0.60 3.34 12.89
N ARG A 117 -1.04 2.17 12.40
CA ARG A 117 -1.88 1.25 13.15
C ARG A 117 -1.09 0.38 14.12
N TYR A 118 0.09 -0.07 13.70
CA TYR A 118 0.90 -1.08 14.41
C TYR A 118 2.29 -0.58 14.80
N GLY A 119 2.76 0.54 14.21
CA GLY A 119 4.08 1.11 14.51
C GLY A 119 4.34 1.36 16.00
N PRO A 120 3.41 1.92 16.78
CA PRO A 120 3.62 2.13 18.22
C PRO A 120 4.00 0.87 19.00
N ASP A 121 3.44 -0.28 18.61
CA ASP A 121 3.55 -1.55 19.32
C ASP A 121 4.54 -2.53 18.63
N THR A 122 5.18 -2.11 17.54
CA THR A 122 6.17 -2.93 16.82
C THR A 122 7.58 -2.47 17.19
N ARG A 123 8.37 -3.34 17.81
CA ARG A 123 9.70 -3.01 18.39
C ARG A 123 10.58 -2.15 17.47
N TRP A 124 10.77 -2.58 16.23
CA TRP A 124 11.65 -1.90 15.26
C TRP A 124 11.02 -0.67 14.60
N LEU A 125 9.70 -0.47 14.70
CA LEU A 125 9.01 0.71 14.17
C LEU A 125 8.70 1.78 15.23
N SER A 126 8.66 1.39 16.51
CA SER A 126 8.16 2.23 17.62
C SER A 126 8.81 3.62 17.72
N GLN A 127 10.05 3.76 17.23
CA GLN A 127 10.78 5.03 17.24
C GLN A 127 10.67 5.82 15.92
N THR A 128 10.31 5.17 14.82
CA THR A 128 10.36 5.76 13.47
C THR A 128 8.98 5.89 12.80
N TYR A 129 7.91 5.38 13.43
CA TYR A 129 6.57 5.34 12.85
C TYR A 129 5.89 6.71 12.68
N ARG A 130 6.31 7.77 13.38
CA ARG A 130 5.56 9.04 13.42
C ARG A 130 5.67 9.86 12.14
N LYS A 131 6.81 9.82 11.47
CA LYS A 131 7.09 10.68 10.32
C LYS A 131 6.47 10.06 9.05
N PRO A 132 5.49 10.71 8.40
CA PRO A 132 5.03 10.28 7.08
C PRO A 132 6.23 10.20 6.13
N HIS A 133 6.34 9.12 5.35
CA HIS A 133 7.43 8.92 4.40
C HIS A 133 8.84 8.86 5.03
N GLY A 134 8.93 8.78 6.37
CA GLY A 134 10.19 8.58 7.10
C GLY A 134 10.69 7.14 7.05
N GLU A 135 11.75 6.84 7.79
CA GLU A 135 12.42 5.54 7.82
C GLU A 135 11.45 4.38 8.05
N GLY A 136 10.63 4.42 9.11
CA GLY A 136 9.68 3.34 9.40
C GLY A 136 8.65 3.10 8.28
N PHE A 137 8.21 4.15 7.58
CA PHE A 137 7.40 3.99 6.37
C PHE A 137 8.19 3.30 5.27
N GLN A 138 9.41 3.79 4.99
CA GLN A 138 10.25 3.30 3.90
C GLN A 138 10.61 1.84 4.10
N ASP A 139 10.83 1.38 5.33
CA ASP A 139 11.14 -0.01 5.64
C ASP A 139 9.97 -0.95 5.34
N ILE A 140 8.77 -0.60 5.80
CA ILE A 140 7.55 -1.34 5.45
C ILE A 140 7.36 -1.34 3.93
N TYR A 141 7.52 -0.18 3.30
CA TYR A 141 7.31 -0.05 1.86
C TYR A 141 8.34 -0.83 1.05
N ARG A 142 9.59 -0.91 1.53
CA ARG A 142 10.67 -1.69 0.93
C ARG A 142 10.39 -3.18 1.01
N ILE A 143 9.87 -3.67 2.13
CA ILE A 143 9.39 -5.06 2.27
C ILE A 143 8.31 -5.35 1.23
N LEU A 144 7.25 -4.52 1.18
CA LEU A 144 6.13 -4.74 0.28
C LEU A 144 6.53 -4.64 -1.21
N ARG A 145 7.36 -3.65 -1.56
CA ARG A 145 7.87 -3.51 -2.92
C ARG A 145 8.76 -4.70 -3.29
N ALA A 146 9.75 -5.07 -2.47
CA ALA A 146 10.66 -6.16 -2.78
C ALA A 146 9.97 -7.53 -2.88
N ARG A 147 9.00 -7.81 -1.99
CA ARG A 147 8.41 -9.16 -1.86
C ARG A 147 7.10 -9.33 -2.60
N VAL A 148 6.32 -8.26 -2.77
CA VAL A 148 4.97 -8.36 -3.34
C VAL A 148 4.86 -7.73 -4.71
N VAL A 149 5.39 -6.53 -4.92
CA VAL A 149 5.12 -5.76 -6.16
C VAL A 149 6.21 -5.99 -7.20
N ASN A 150 7.46 -5.72 -6.85
CA ASN A 150 8.59 -5.72 -7.78
C ASN A 150 8.86 -7.08 -8.45
N PRO A 151 8.59 -8.25 -7.83
CA PRO A 151 8.73 -9.54 -8.53
C PRO A 151 7.83 -9.70 -9.76
N HIS A 152 6.86 -8.81 -9.94
CA HIS A 152 5.99 -8.76 -11.12
C HIS A 152 6.38 -7.67 -12.12
N PHE A 153 7.48 -6.97 -11.88
CA PHE A 153 8.04 -6.09 -12.88
C PHE A 153 8.78 -6.93 -13.91
N CYS A 154 8.12 -7.18 -15.04
CA CYS A 154 8.72 -7.78 -16.23
C CYS A 154 9.44 -6.71 -17.05
#